data_AF-A0AAU9L1T8-F1
#
_entry.id   AF-A0AAU9L1T8-F1
#
_cell.length_a   1.000
_cell.length_b   1.000
_cell.length_c   1.000
_cell.angle_alpha   90.00
_cell.angle_beta   90.00
_cell.angle_gamma   90.00
#
_symmetry.space_group_name_H-M   'P 1'
#
loop_
_entity.id
_entity.type
_entity.pdbx_description
1 polymer ?
#
loop_
_entity_poly.entity_id
_entity_poly.type
_entity_poly.pdbx_seq_one_letter_code
_entity_poly.pdbx_strand_id
1 'polypeptide(L)'
;MLNLQYHYDWLKRDWFMNMTVYGLVQKLVALLGFLCIFFNILLPVLAFFMRLLFVDVPHEWRVLLLRRAQQHELQRLQRRVDVLTRRKEAEEQETWQLGRATTNCGFGLLYVNIPVATCRERNADRSDGARVPHEVFERMVTTLEAATGHQISWEVNTWEVNEMDNAFINARKVMDALVQQAYHELKDRRLVQTDAKKKLDRQHRDQQATQQNVLHLVDLQLRRWIATRLHDEKTPTPEVSKLQLAYQLNQRRKSYLASLKHSYSNVADRSREQRKSVNEVDLLVNEFKHWVNNIHEYYVNWQHSEASAFGR
;
A
#
# COMPACT_ATOMS: atom_id res chain seq x y z
N MET A 1 -42.96 -72.96 -54.65
CA MET A 1 -42.20 -71.75 -54.24
C MET A 1 -42.75 -71.04 -52.99
N LEU A 2 -44.02 -71.24 -52.57
CA LEU A 2 -44.59 -70.54 -51.40
C LEU A 2 -44.13 -71.05 -50.00
N ASN A 3 -43.53 -72.24 -49.90
CA ASN A 3 -43.19 -72.85 -48.61
C ASN A 3 -41.83 -72.38 -48.03
N LEU A 4 -40.92 -71.87 -48.87
CA LEU A 4 -39.63 -71.33 -48.41
C LEU A 4 -39.75 -69.90 -47.85
N GLN A 5 -40.71 -69.11 -48.33
CA GLN A 5 -40.87 -67.71 -47.90
C GLN A 5 -41.34 -67.62 -46.43
N TYR A 6 -42.29 -68.47 -46.03
CA TYR A 6 -42.82 -68.48 -44.66
C TYR A 6 -41.79 -68.94 -43.63
N HIS A 7 -40.94 -69.90 -43.98
CA HIS A 7 -39.91 -70.38 -43.06
C HIS A 7 -38.81 -69.32 -42.85
N TYR A 8 -38.48 -68.56 -43.89
CA TYR A 8 -37.54 -67.45 -43.80
C TYR A 8 -38.06 -66.29 -42.94
N ASP A 9 -39.34 -65.92 -43.08
CA ASP A 9 -39.95 -64.85 -42.28
C ASP A 9 -40.13 -65.21 -40.80
N TRP A 10 -40.32 -66.49 -40.48
CA TRP A 10 -40.38 -66.98 -39.11
C TRP A 10 -38.98 -66.96 -38.46
N LEU A 11 -37.95 -67.48 -39.16
CA LEU A 11 -36.55 -67.42 -38.69
C LEU A 11 -36.05 -65.99 -38.52
N LYS A 12 -36.44 -65.07 -39.42
CA LYS A 12 -36.06 -63.66 -39.33
C LYS A 12 -36.66 -62.95 -38.12
N ARG A 13 -37.92 -63.27 -37.75
CA ARG A 13 -38.55 -62.70 -36.55
C ARG A 13 -37.97 -63.25 -35.25
N ASP A 14 -37.70 -64.54 -35.19
CA ASP A 14 -37.11 -65.15 -33.99
C ASP A 14 -35.65 -64.68 -33.79
N TRP A 15 -34.91 -64.50 -34.87
CA TRP A 15 -33.56 -63.93 -34.82
C TRP A 15 -33.57 -62.46 -34.36
N PHE A 16 -34.53 -61.65 -34.81
CA PHE A 16 -34.67 -60.26 -34.36
C PHE A 16 -35.06 -60.16 -32.88
N MET A 17 -36.01 -60.98 -32.40
CA MET A 17 -36.41 -60.97 -31.00
C MET A 17 -35.25 -61.38 -30.08
N ASN A 18 -34.52 -62.44 -30.44
CA ASN A 18 -33.35 -62.88 -29.67
C ASN A 18 -32.23 -61.84 -29.64
N MET A 19 -32.01 -61.08 -30.72
CA MET A 19 -31.04 -59.97 -30.73
C MET A 19 -31.43 -58.82 -29.80
N THR A 20 -32.72 -58.47 -29.74
CA THR A 20 -33.17 -57.35 -28.87
C THR A 20 -33.09 -57.70 -27.39
N VAL A 21 -33.45 -58.94 -27.01
CA VAL A 21 -33.35 -59.41 -25.62
C VAL A 21 -31.89 -59.50 -25.19
N TYR A 22 -31.01 -60.06 -26.02
CA TYR A 22 -29.59 -60.16 -25.70
C TYR A 22 -28.95 -58.78 -25.51
N GLY A 23 -29.27 -57.81 -26.38
CA GLY A 23 -28.79 -56.44 -26.25
C GLY A 23 -29.28 -55.75 -24.97
N LEU A 24 -30.49 -56.07 -24.50
CA LEU A 24 -31.05 -55.50 -23.28
C LEU A 24 -30.42 -56.13 -22.02
N VAL A 25 -30.18 -57.44 -22.03
CA VAL A 25 -29.46 -58.15 -20.97
C VAL A 25 -28.03 -57.62 -20.84
N GLN A 26 -27.32 -57.44 -21.95
CA GLN A 26 -25.95 -56.91 -21.93
C GLN A 26 -25.87 -55.49 -21.34
N LYS A 27 -26.85 -54.63 -21.64
CA LYS A 27 -26.94 -53.28 -21.06
C LYS A 27 -27.23 -53.31 -19.57
N LEU A 28 -28.11 -54.21 -19.11
CA LEU A 28 -28.39 -54.38 -17.68
C LEU A 28 -27.16 -54.86 -16.91
N VAL A 29 -26.42 -55.83 -17.45
CA VAL A 29 -25.17 -56.33 -16.83
C VAL A 29 -24.12 -55.22 -16.74
N ALA A 30 -23.96 -54.41 -17.80
CA ALA A 30 -23.02 -53.29 -17.79
C ALA A 30 -23.41 -52.21 -16.76
N LEU A 31 -24.70 -51.88 -16.66
CA LEU A 31 -25.20 -50.91 -15.68
C LEU A 31 -25.03 -51.40 -14.24
N LEU A 32 -25.29 -52.68 -13.98
CA LEU A 32 -25.08 -53.28 -12.66
C LEU A 32 -23.58 -53.27 -12.27
N GLY A 33 -22.70 -53.61 -13.22
CA GLY A 33 -21.25 -53.56 -13.02
C GLY A 33 -20.75 -52.14 -12.71
N PHE A 34 -21.25 -51.14 -13.44
CA PHE A 34 -20.92 -49.73 -13.18
C PHE A 34 -21.38 -49.28 -11.79
N LEU A 35 -22.60 -49.63 -11.39
CA LEU A 35 -23.11 -49.31 -10.05
C LEU A 35 -22.26 -49.96 -8.95
N CYS A 36 -21.86 -51.21 -9.10
CA CYS A 36 -20.98 -51.88 -8.14
C CYS A 36 -19.63 -51.18 -7.97
N ILE A 37 -19.00 -50.74 -9.08
CA ILE A 37 -17.74 -49.99 -9.04
C ILE A 37 -17.96 -48.62 -8.38
N PHE A 38 -19.03 -47.92 -8.77
CA PHE A 38 -19.37 -46.61 -8.22
C PHE A 38 -19.58 -46.67 -6.71
N PHE A 39 -20.36 -47.62 -6.20
CA PHE A 39 -20.58 -47.78 -4.76
C PHE A 39 -19.31 -48.19 -4.01
N ASN A 40 -18.47 -49.06 -4.58
CA ASN A 40 -17.20 -49.45 -3.97
C ASN A 40 -16.21 -48.30 -3.80
N ILE A 41 -16.27 -47.28 -4.66
CA ILE A 41 -15.40 -46.10 -4.55
C ILE A 41 -16.06 -45.00 -3.71
N LEU A 42 -17.36 -44.77 -3.90
CA LEU A 42 -18.07 -43.70 -3.24
C LEU A 42 -18.23 -43.95 -1.73
N LEU A 43 -18.52 -45.19 -1.31
CA LEU A 43 -18.75 -45.50 0.11
C LEU A 43 -17.51 -45.26 0.98
N PRO A 44 -16.29 -45.70 0.62
CA PRO A 44 -15.08 -45.39 1.40
C PRO A 44 -14.76 -43.90 1.45
N VAL A 45 -14.96 -43.17 0.34
CA VAL A 45 -14.73 -41.73 0.28
C VAL A 45 -15.72 -41.00 1.19
N LEU A 46 -17.00 -41.38 1.14
CA LEU A 46 -18.03 -40.78 1.98
C LEU A 46 -17.80 -41.11 3.46
N ALA A 47 -17.40 -42.34 3.78
CA ALA A 47 -17.00 -42.73 5.13
C ALA A 47 -15.77 -41.94 5.62
N PHE A 48 -14.79 -41.68 4.75
CA PHE A 48 -13.63 -40.84 5.07
C PHE A 48 -14.05 -39.40 5.39
N PHE A 49 -14.90 -38.79 4.56
CA PHE A 49 -15.42 -37.44 4.83
C PHE A 49 -16.26 -37.38 6.09
N MET A 50 -17.13 -38.37 6.33
CA MET A 50 -17.90 -38.45 7.57
C MET A 50 -16.97 -38.59 8.78
N ARG A 51 -15.90 -39.37 8.69
CA ARG A 51 -14.90 -39.48 9.76
C ARG A 51 -14.14 -38.18 9.96
N LEU A 52 -13.83 -37.43 8.90
CA LEU A 52 -13.19 -36.11 8.97
C LEU A 52 -14.11 -35.04 9.58
N LEU A 53 -15.42 -35.13 9.33
CA LEU A 53 -16.42 -34.19 9.82
C LEU A 53 -16.87 -34.50 11.26
N PHE A 54 -16.95 -35.78 11.64
CA PHE A 54 -17.41 -36.22 12.97
C PHE A 54 -16.29 -36.44 13.99
N VAL A 55 -15.05 -36.72 13.56
CA VAL A 55 -13.91 -36.67 14.47
C VAL A 55 -13.62 -35.20 14.72
N ASP A 56 -14.07 -34.73 15.88
CA ASP A 56 -13.79 -33.41 16.46
C ASP A 56 -12.49 -32.83 15.89
N VAL A 57 -12.59 -31.68 15.22
CA VAL A 57 -11.44 -30.89 14.75
C VAL A 57 -10.37 -30.98 15.84
N PRO A 58 -9.21 -31.63 15.57
CA PRO A 58 -8.31 -32.04 16.63
C PRO A 58 -7.98 -30.84 17.49
N HIS A 59 -8.02 -31.01 18.81
CA HIS A 59 -7.82 -29.91 19.75
C HIS A 59 -6.57 -29.06 19.42
N GLU A 60 -5.54 -29.72 18.89
CA GLU A 60 -4.30 -29.13 18.35
C GLU A 60 -4.53 -28.10 17.23
N TRP A 61 -5.48 -28.34 16.33
CA TRP A 61 -5.82 -27.40 15.24
C TRP A 61 -6.49 -26.14 15.78
N ARG A 62 -7.32 -26.24 16.83
CA ARG A 62 -7.88 -25.06 17.50
C ARG A 62 -6.78 -24.25 18.19
N VAL A 63 -5.84 -24.91 18.85
CA VAL A 63 -4.66 -24.25 19.47
C VAL A 63 -3.79 -23.59 18.40
N LEU A 64 -3.59 -24.23 17.25
CA LEU A 64 -2.79 -23.68 16.16
C LEU A 64 -3.47 -22.48 15.48
N LEU A 65 -4.78 -22.52 15.28
CA LEU A 65 -5.56 -21.38 14.80
C LEU A 65 -5.54 -20.21 15.81
N LEU A 66 -5.65 -20.50 17.11
CA LEU A 66 -5.57 -19.48 18.16
C LEU A 66 -4.18 -18.84 18.21
N ARG A 67 -3.11 -19.64 18.12
CA ARG A 67 -1.72 -19.12 18.06
C ARG A 67 -1.51 -18.22 16.83
N ARG A 68 -2.03 -18.61 15.66
CA ARG A 68 -1.95 -17.77 14.46
C ARG A 68 -2.70 -16.45 14.63
N ALA A 69 -3.89 -16.48 15.25
CA ALA A 69 -4.65 -15.26 15.54
C ALA A 69 -3.89 -14.34 16.50
N GLN A 70 -3.35 -14.88 17.60
CA GLN A 70 -2.54 -14.13 18.57
C GLN A 70 -1.26 -13.55 17.96
N GLN A 71 -0.59 -14.29 17.07
CA GLN A 71 0.62 -13.82 16.40
C GLN A 71 0.33 -12.63 15.46
N HIS A 72 -0.83 -12.61 14.81
CA HIS A 72 -1.26 -11.45 14.03
C HIS A 72 -1.57 -10.22 14.89
N GLU A 73 -2.19 -10.41 16.06
CA GLU A 73 -2.43 -9.30 16.98
C GLU A 73 -1.13 -8.73 17.55
N LEU A 74 -0.19 -9.59 17.94
CA LEU A 74 1.14 -9.18 18.39
C LEU A 74 1.87 -8.37 17.30
N GLN A 75 1.83 -8.82 16.04
CA GLN A 75 2.41 -8.06 14.92
C GLN A 75 1.72 -6.72 14.67
N ARG A 76 0.41 -6.61 14.93
CA ARG A 76 -0.32 -5.34 14.83
C ARG A 76 0.06 -4.39 15.96
N LEU A 77 0.19 -4.90 17.19
CA LEU A 77 0.62 -4.12 18.34
C LEU A 77 2.07 -3.66 18.18
N GLN A 78 2.97 -4.53 17.73
CA GLN A 78 4.36 -4.17 17.44
C GLN A 78 4.43 -3.00 16.45
N ARG A 79 3.71 -3.09 15.34
CA ARG A 79 3.63 -1.99 14.35
C ARG A 79 3.07 -0.69 14.93
N ARG A 80 2.12 -0.76 15.85
CA ARG A 80 1.58 0.43 16.53
C ARG A 80 2.62 1.04 17.46
N VAL A 81 3.32 0.22 18.24
CA VAL A 81 4.42 0.68 19.09
C VAL A 81 5.51 1.33 18.25
N ASP A 82 5.96 0.68 17.16
CA ASP A 82 6.97 1.24 16.26
C ASP A 82 6.56 2.61 15.67
N VAL A 83 5.29 2.75 15.29
CA VAL A 83 4.74 4.04 14.80
C VAL A 83 4.71 5.09 15.90
N LEU A 84 4.34 4.72 17.12
CA LEU A 84 4.32 5.65 18.26
C LEU A 84 5.73 6.06 18.67
N THR A 85 6.69 5.14 18.70
CA THR A 85 8.10 5.45 19.00
C THR A 85 8.64 6.43 17.96
N ARG A 86 8.42 6.18 16.67
CA ARG A 86 8.84 7.10 15.59
C ARG A 86 8.17 8.47 15.69
N ARG A 87 6.90 8.53 16.09
CA ARG A 87 6.19 9.81 16.31
C ARG A 87 6.77 10.56 17.49
N LYS A 88 7.03 9.87 18.60
CA LYS A 88 7.65 10.46 19.79
C LYS A 88 9.06 10.98 19.47
N GLU A 89 9.87 10.20 18.76
CA GLU A 89 11.19 10.63 18.29
C GLU A 89 11.09 11.84 17.36
N ALA A 90 10.10 11.87 16.46
CA ALA A 90 9.86 13.00 15.56
C ALA A 90 9.40 14.25 16.33
N GLU A 91 8.53 14.12 17.33
CA GLU A 91 8.08 15.22 18.19
C GLU A 91 9.23 15.76 19.04
N GLU A 92 10.03 14.89 19.68
CA GLU A 92 11.23 15.29 20.41
C GLU A 92 12.19 16.02 19.46
N GLN A 93 12.45 15.46 18.27
CA GLN A 93 13.27 16.11 17.25
C GLN A 93 12.68 17.45 16.79
N GLU A 94 11.36 17.57 16.68
CA GLU A 94 10.68 18.82 16.32
C GLU A 94 10.79 19.87 17.43
N THR A 95 10.63 19.49 18.70
CA THR A 95 10.84 20.40 19.84
C THR A 95 12.30 20.88 19.92
N TRP A 96 13.26 19.99 19.69
CA TRP A 96 14.67 20.35 19.55
C TRP A 96 14.91 21.27 18.35
N GLN A 97 14.28 21.01 17.21
CA GLN A 97 14.35 21.88 16.03
C GLN A 97 13.70 23.25 16.25
N LEU A 98 12.59 23.33 16.98
CA LEU A 98 11.89 24.57 17.33
C LEU A 98 12.69 25.42 18.31
N GLY A 99 13.27 24.81 19.35
CA GLY A 99 14.23 25.49 20.24
C GLY A 99 15.43 26.03 19.45
N ARG A 100 15.92 25.25 18.48
CA ARG A 100 17.06 25.57 17.61
C ARG A 100 16.74 26.57 16.50
N ALA A 101 15.48 26.68 16.08
CA ALA A 101 15.01 27.62 15.06
C ALA A 101 14.68 29.00 15.66
N THR A 102 14.22 29.04 16.91
CA THR A 102 13.93 30.30 17.61
C THR A 102 15.20 31.03 18.05
N THR A 103 16.25 30.30 18.41
CA THR A 103 17.58 30.87 18.63
C THR A 103 18.39 30.82 17.34
N ASN A 104 18.47 31.94 16.61
CA ASN A 104 19.31 32.11 15.41
C ASN A 104 20.81 32.17 15.76
N CYS A 105 21.29 31.19 16.53
CA CYS A 105 22.66 31.03 16.96
C CYS A 105 23.23 29.69 16.52
N GLY A 106 24.53 29.71 16.25
CA GLY A 106 25.33 28.50 16.13
C GLY A 106 25.58 27.90 17.50
N PHE A 107 25.90 26.62 17.53
CA PHE A 107 26.28 25.90 18.75
C PHE A 107 27.43 24.95 18.42
N GLY A 108 28.26 24.71 19.42
CA GLY A 108 29.30 23.68 19.43
C GLY A 108 29.31 23.03 20.80
N LEU A 109 29.61 21.74 20.84
CA LEU A 109 29.75 20.99 22.09
C LEU A 109 31.24 20.85 22.40
N LEU A 110 31.61 21.10 23.65
CA LEU A 110 32.95 20.81 24.16
C LEU A 110 32.86 19.59 25.07
N TYR A 111 33.43 18.48 24.62
CA TYR A 111 33.52 17.26 25.42
C TYR A 111 34.92 17.19 26.07
N VAL A 112 34.96 17.25 27.40
CA VAL A 112 36.22 17.22 28.15
C VAL A 112 36.41 15.80 28.69
N ASN A 113 37.24 15.02 28.00
CA ASN A 113 37.46 13.62 28.31
C ASN A 113 38.65 13.48 29.26
N ILE A 114 38.35 13.50 30.56
CA ILE A 114 39.36 13.35 31.62
C ILE A 114 39.28 11.92 32.18
N PRO A 115 40.41 11.22 32.35
CA PRO A 115 40.43 9.89 32.94
C PRO A 115 39.69 9.84 34.29
N VAL A 116 38.87 8.81 34.48
CA VAL A 116 38.04 8.64 35.68
C VAL A 116 38.88 8.65 36.96
N ALA A 117 40.08 8.08 36.91
CA ALA A 117 41.03 8.08 38.04
C ALA A 117 41.37 9.51 38.49
N THR A 118 41.69 10.39 37.54
CA THR A 118 41.99 11.81 37.81
C THR A 118 40.76 12.57 38.29
N CYS A 119 39.58 12.29 37.74
CA CYS A 119 38.32 12.87 38.22
C CYS A 119 38.00 12.47 39.66
N ARG A 120 38.32 11.22 40.03
CA ARG A 120 38.12 10.68 41.39
C ARG A 120 39.05 11.34 42.40
N GLU A 121 40.33 11.45 42.08
CA GLU A 121 41.33 12.15 42.90
C GLU A 121 40.90 13.61 43.14
N ARG A 122 40.57 14.33 42.07
CA ARG A 122 40.08 15.72 42.17
C ARG A 122 38.79 15.86 42.98
N ASN A 123 37.91 14.86 42.94
CA ASN A 123 36.69 14.88 43.74
C ASN A 123 36.98 14.62 45.23
N ALA A 124 37.97 13.80 45.56
CA ALA A 124 38.43 13.59 46.94
C ALA A 124 39.01 14.88 47.54
N ASP A 125 39.74 15.66 46.74
CA ASP A 125 40.36 16.92 47.17
C ASP A 125 39.37 18.08 47.37
N ARG A 126 38.10 17.94 46.94
CA ARG A 126 37.07 18.97 47.15
C ARG A 126 36.70 19.10 48.62
N SER A 127 36.32 20.31 49.03
CA SER A 127 35.69 20.54 50.33
C SER A 127 34.40 19.75 50.47
N ASP A 128 34.05 19.36 51.70
CA ASP A 128 32.97 18.41 51.98
C ASP A 128 31.60 18.85 51.41
N GLY A 129 31.35 20.16 51.25
CA GLY A 129 30.11 20.68 50.65
C GLY A 129 30.03 20.58 49.12
N ALA A 130 31.15 20.39 48.42
CA ALA A 130 31.23 20.26 46.96
C ALA A 130 31.67 18.87 46.50
N ARG A 131 32.02 17.98 47.44
CA ARG A 131 32.41 16.60 47.16
C ARG A 131 31.19 15.79 46.76
N VAL A 132 31.27 15.12 45.61
CA VAL A 132 30.26 14.16 45.18
C VAL A 132 30.44 12.86 45.96
N PRO A 133 29.39 12.31 46.62
CA PRO A 133 29.47 11.03 47.31
C PRO A 133 29.91 9.91 46.37
N HIS A 134 30.70 8.96 46.91
CA HIS A 134 31.33 7.90 46.11
C HIS A 134 30.30 7.09 45.29
N GLU A 135 29.19 6.68 45.91
CA GLU A 135 28.14 5.90 45.24
C GLU A 135 27.50 6.65 44.07
N VAL A 136 27.35 7.98 44.18
CA VAL A 136 26.82 8.83 43.12
C VAL A 136 27.83 8.96 41.99
N PHE A 137 29.11 9.16 42.33
CA PHE A 137 30.19 9.25 41.34
C PHE A 137 30.31 7.96 40.51
N GLU A 138 30.29 6.79 41.14
CA GLU A 138 30.29 5.50 40.43
C GLU A 138 29.11 5.39 39.47
N ARG A 139 27.89 5.71 39.95
CA ARG A 139 26.70 5.68 39.10
C ARG A 139 26.86 6.60 37.90
N MET A 140 27.30 7.83 38.11
CA MET A 140 27.52 8.79 37.01
C MET A 140 28.49 8.24 35.97
N VAL A 141 29.61 7.63 36.38
CA VAL A 141 30.59 7.03 35.47
C VAL A 141 29.97 5.88 34.68
N THR A 142 29.19 5.00 35.32
CA THR A 142 28.57 3.86 34.62
C THR A 142 27.48 4.27 33.64
N THR A 143 26.79 5.39 33.89
CA THR A 143 25.70 5.89 33.04
C THR A 143 26.15 6.91 32.00
N LEU A 144 27.41 7.37 32.05
CA LEU A 144 27.91 8.39 31.14
C LEU A 144 28.09 7.80 29.74
N GLU A 145 27.28 8.29 28.80
CA GLU A 145 27.45 8.01 27.38
C GLU A 145 28.42 9.05 26.80
N ALA A 146 29.53 8.59 26.22
CA ALA A 146 30.47 9.48 25.54
C ALA A 146 29.81 10.06 24.29
N ALA A 147 30.05 11.34 24.01
CA ALA A 147 29.60 11.96 22.77
C ALA A 147 30.28 11.24 21.60
N THR A 148 29.53 10.46 20.82
CA THR A 148 30.10 9.60 19.77
C THR A 148 30.17 10.32 18.43
N GLY A 149 29.54 11.49 18.29
CA GLY A 149 29.60 12.38 17.12
C GLY A 149 28.97 11.82 15.83
N HIS A 150 28.82 10.50 15.72
CA HIS A 150 28.38 9.79 14.52
C HIS A 150 26.97 9.22 14.65
N GLN A 151 26.50 8.96 15.87
CA GLN A 151 25.21 8.34 16.11
C GLN A 151 24.07 9.37 16.18
N ILE A 152 24.38 10.59 16.62
CA ILE A 152 23.39 11.60 16.92
C ILE A 152 23.69 12.88 16.14
N SER A 153 22.76 13.30 15.28
CA SER A 153 22.94 14.42 14.35
C SER A 153 23.27 15.78 15.02
N TRP A 154 22.99 15.95 16.32
CA TRP A 154 23.34 17.15 17.08
C TRP A 154 24.70 17.06 17.77
N GLU A 155 25.30 15.88 17.91
CA GLU A 155 26.64 15.66 18.46
C GLU A 155 27.76 15.80 17.42
N VAL A 156 27.41 15.91 16.13
CA VAL A 156 28.36 16.09 15.03
C VAL A 156 29.27 17.31 15.25
N ASN A 157 28.80 18.29 16.01
CA ASN A 157 29.57 19.50 16.36
C ASN A 157 30.28 19.41 17.72
N THR A 158 30.76 18.22 18.09
CA THR A 158 31.50 18.01 19.33
C THR A 158 33.00 18.10 19.09
N TRP A 159 33.66 18.94 19.89
CA TRP A 159 35.10 19.01 19.99
C TRP A 159 35.55 18.29 21.27
N GLU A 160 36.39 17.27 21.13
CA GLU A 160 36.90 16.50 22.27
C GLU A 160 38.27 17.02 22.73
N VAL A 161 38.45 17.16 24.04
CA VAL A 161 39.72 17.54 24.68
C VAL A 161 40.15 16.44 25.64
N ASN A 162 41.24 15.75 25.30
CA ASN A 162 41.75 14.60 26.05
C ASN A 162 42.77 14.96 27.14
N GLU A 163 43.57 16.02 26.96
CA GLU A 163 44.62 16.41 27.93
C GLU A 163 44.78 17.94 28.01
N MET A 164 45.02 18.44 29.24
CA MET A 164 45.12 19.88 29.58
C MET A 164 46.58 20.32 29.83
N ASP A 165 47.55 19.66 29.22
CA ASP A 165 48.99 19.87 29.54
C ASP A 165 49.54 21.25 29.16
N ASN A 166 48.78 22.05 28.41
CA ASN A 166 49.07 23.47 28.16
C ASN A 166 47.78 24.30 28.19
N ALA A 167 47.14 24.35 29.36
CA ALA A 167 45.79 24.88 29.59
C ALA A 167 45.49 26.25 28.93
N PHE A 168 46.43 27.21 28.92
CA PHE A 168 46.19 28.55 28.38
C PHE A 168 46.31 28.65 26.85
N ILE A 169 47.28 27.96 26.24
CA ILE A 169 47.49 27.98 24.78
C ILE A 169 46.41 27.12 24.09
N ASN A 170 45.94 26.07 24.76
CA ASN A 170 44.89 25.20 24.25
C ASN A 170 43.49 25.82 24.39
N ALA A 171 43.19 26.54 25.47
CA ALA A 171 41.87 27.14 25.67
C ALA A 171 41.48 28.14 24.57
N ARG A 172 42.40 29.02 24.15
CA ARG A 172 42.13 29.99 23.07
C ARG A 172 41.86 29.28 21.74
N LYS A 173 42.69 28.31 21.37
CA LYS A 173 42.52 27.52 20.15
C LYS A 173 41.22 26.73 20.15
N VAL A 174 40.84 26.14 21.28
CA VAL A 174 39.57 25.41 21.46
C VAL A 174 38.40 26.37 21.33
N MET A 175 38.46 27.54 21.95
CA MET A 175 37.41 28.56 21.82
C MET A 175 37.27 29.06 20.38
N ASP A 176 38.38 29.35 19.70
CA ASP A 176 38.36 29.77 18.30
C ASP A 176 37.76 28.65 17.41
N ALA A 177 38.12 27.40 17.65
CA ALA A 177 37.56 26.24 16.94
C ALA A 177 36.05 26.09 17.18
N LEU A 178 35.58 26.21 18.43
CA LEU A 178 34.16 26.16 18.78
C LEU A 178 33.37 27.29 18.14
N VAL A 179 33.92 28.51 18.10
CA VAL A 179 33.29 29.67 17.45
C VAL A 179 33.18 29.46 15.95
N GLN A 180 34.26 28.98 15.30
CA GLN A 180 34.22 28.66 13.87
C GLN A 180 33.21 27.55 13.58
N GLN A 181 33.19 26.50 14.39
CA GLN A 181 32.27 25.38 14.22
C GLN A 181 30.81 25.82 14.39
N ALA A 182 30.50 26.60 15.43
CA ALA A 182 29.19 27.20 15.62
C ALA A 182 28.78 28.08 14.43
N TYR A 183 29.71 28.88 13.88
CA TYR A 183 29.45 29.72 12.71
C TYR A 183 29.16 28.90 11.44
N HIS A 184 29.96 27.87 11.17
CA HIS A 184 29.77 26.97 10.04
C HIS A 184 28.41 26.25 10.12
N GLU A 185 28.10 25.72 11.29
CA GLU A 185 26.85 25.04 11.57
C GLU A 185 25.64 25.97 11.32
N LEU A 186 25.70 27.21 11.81
CA LEU A 186 24.64 28.21 11.60
C LEU A 186 24.47 28.54 10.11
N LYS A 187 25.58 28.66 9.36
CA LYS A 187 25.57 28.93 7.93
C LYS A 187 24.91 27.78 7.16
N ASP A 188 25.29 26.55 7.47
CA ASP A 188 24.76 25.34 6.82
C ASP A 188 23.26 25.19 7.10
N ARG A 189 22.82 25.45 8.34
CA ARG A 189 21.39 25.50 8.66
C ARG A 189 20.62 26.51 7.83
N ARG A 190 21.12 27.74 7.74
CA ARG A 190 20.45 28.80 6.97
C ARG A 190 20.33 28.41 5.51
N LEU A 191 21.34 27.73 4.96
CA LEU A 191 21.28 27.20 3.61
C LEU A 191 20.17 26.14 3.47
N VAL A 192 20.14 25.14 4.37
CA VAL A 192 19.12 24.08 4.37
C VAL A 192 17.71 24.66 4.53
N GLN A 193 17.50 25.62 5.44
CA GLN A 193 16.21 26.30 5.61
C GLN A 193 15.79 27.07 4.35
N THR A 194 16.74 27.74 3.70
CA THR A 194 16.47 28.47 2.45
C THR A 194 16.07 27.51 1.33
N ASP A 195 16.75 26.37 1.22
CA ASP A 195 16.44 25.38 0.19
C ASP A 195 15.15 24.61 0.49
N ALA A 196 14.86 24.32 1.76
CA ALA A 196 13.58 23.77 2.18
C ALA A 196 12.41 24.72 1.86
N LYS A 197 12.57 26.02 2.13
CA LYS A 197 11.61 27.05 1.76
C LYS A 197 11.41 27.11 0.24
N LYS A 198 12.50 27.17 -0.54
CA LYS A 198 12.43 27.14 -2.01
C LYS A 198 11.72 25.88 -2.51
N LYS A 199 11.97 24.71 -1.90
CA LYS A 199 11.32 23.45 -2.25
C LYS A 199 9.82 23.50 -1.96
N LEU A 200 9.43 24.03 -0.80
CA LEU A 200 8.02 24.24 -0.45
C LEU A 200 7.34 25.21 -1.43
N ASP A 201 8.00 26.33 -1.76
CA ASP A 201 7.48 27.30 -2.72
C ASP A 201 7.37 26.70 -4.14
N ARG A 202 8.30 25.82 -4.53
CA ARG A 202 8.19 25.04 -5.78
C ARG A 202 7.00 24.08 -5.71
N GLN A 203 6.88 23.30 -4.64
CA GLN A 203 5.77 22.37 -4.45
C GLN A 203 4.41 23.09 -4.46
N HIS A 204 4.29 24.24 -3.81
CA HIS A 204 3.09 25.06 -3.84
C HIS A 204 2.77 25.55 -5.25
N ARG A 205 3.78 26.03 -6.00
CA ARG A 205 3.60 26.41 -7.41
C ARG A 205 3.19 25.23 -8.28
N ASP A 206 3.80 24.06 -8.10
CA ASP A 206 3.47 22.85 -8.85
C ASP A 206 2.05 22.36 -8.53
N GLN A 207 1.64 22.45 -7.26
CA GLN A 207 0.27 22.17 -6.84
C GLN A 207 -0.73 23.14 -7.47
N GLN A 208 -0.45 24.45 -7.45
CA GLN A 208 -1.28 25.45 -8.12
C GLN A 208 -1.35 25.23 -9.64
N ALA A 209 -0.23 24.90 -10.28
CA ALA A 209 -0.19 24.57 -11.70
C ALA A 209 -1.02 23.31 -12.02
N THR A 210 -0.97 22.30 -11.14
CA THR A 210 -1.79 21.08 -11.27
C THR A 210 -3.27 21.38 -11.09
N GLN A 211 -3.64 22.22 -10.12
CA GLN A 211 -5.02 22.66 -9.90
C GLN A 211 -5.57 23.49 -11.07
N GLN A 212 -4.71 24.22 -11.77
CA GLN A 212 -5.08 25.02 -12.94
C GLN A 212 -5.01 24.24 -14.25
N ASN A 213 -4.51 23.00 -14.23
CA ASN A 213 -4.42 22.17 -15.42
C ASN A 213 -5.81 21.63 -15.80
N VAL A 214 -6.31 22.06 -16.95
CA VAL A 214 -7.61 21.66 -17.51
C VAL A 214 -7.74 20.14 -17.59
N LEU A 215 -6.69 19.41 -18.01
CA LEU A 215 -6.72 17.95 -18.10
C LEU A 215 -6.88 17.29 -16.72
N HIS A 216 -6.25 17.87 -15.68
CA HIS A 216 -6.39 17.36 -14.31
C HIS A 216 -7.81 17.59 -13.77
N LEU A 217 -8.38 18.77 -14.01
CA LEU A 217 -9.75 19.10 -13.62
C LEU A 217 -10.79 18.22 -14.33
N VAL A 218 -10.62 17.98 -15.63
CA VAL A 218 -11.45 17.05 -16.40
C VAL A 218 -11.33 15.63 -15.84
N ASP A 219 -10.12 15.09 -15.65
CA ASP A 219 -9.96 13.75 -15.06
C ASP A 219 -10.62 13.63 -13.68
N LEU A 220 -10.46 14.64 -12.82
CA LEU A 220 -11.06 14.66 -11.49
C LEU A 220 -12.59 14.67 -11.56
N GLN A 221 -13.19 15.52 -12.39
CA GLN A 221 -14.64 15.54 -12.59
C GLN A 221 -15.16 14.22 -13.17
N LEU A 222 -14.47 13.62 -14.13
CA LEU A 222 -14.83 12.33 -14.71
C LEU A 222 -14.81 11.21 -13.67
N ARG A 223 -13.79 11.17 -12.79
CA ARG A 223 -13.73 10.19 -11.68
C ARG A 223 -14.91 10.35 -10.72
N ARG A 224 -15.26 11.60 -10.36
CA ARG A 224 -16.42 11.90 -9.51
C ARG A 224 -17.72 11.44 -10.17
N TRP A 225 -17.91 11.78 -11.43
CA TRP A 225 -19.11 11.37 -12.18
C TRP A 225 -19.24 9.84 -12.29
N ILE A 226 -18.15 9.11 -12.58
CA ILE A 226 -18.15 7.65 -12.60
C ILE A 226 -18.52 7.09 -11.23
N ALA A 227 -17.96 7.64 -10.15
CA ALA A 227 -18.28 7.19 -8.79
C ALA A 227 -19.77 7.42 -8.46
N THR A 228 -20.32 8.59 -8.80
CA THR A 228 -21.75 8.89 -8.63
C THR A 228 -22.62 7.93 -9.45
N ARG A 229 -22.27 7.68 -10.72
CA ARG A 229 -22.99 6.74 -11.60
C ARG A 229 -23.02 5.31 -11.03
N LEU A 230 -21.91 4.82 -10.51
CA LEU A 230 -21.82 3.49 -9.90
C LEU A 230 -22.60 3.37 -8.58
N HIS A 231 -22.77 4.48 -7.87
CA HIS A 231 -23.57 4.57 -6.64
C HIS A 231 -25.08 4.68 -6.92
N ASP A 232 -25.49 5.47 -7.92
CA ASP A 232 -26.90 5.77 -8.21
C ASP A 232 -27.64 4.63 -8.93
N GLU A 233 -26.94 3.73 -9.61
CA GLU A 233 -27.55 2.50 -10.15
C GLU A 233 -28.00 1.56 -9.01
N LYS A 234 -29.25 1.79 -8.58
CA LYS A 234 -29.94 1.02 -7.55
C LYS A 234 -30.49 -0.33 -8.02
N THR A 235 -30.41 -0.64 -9.30
CA THR A 235 -30.60 -2.00 -9.81
C THR A 235 -29.76 -2.13 -11.07
N PRO A 236 -28.65 -2.92 -11.06
CA PRO A 236 -28.01 -3.27 -12.32
C PRO A 236 -29.09 -3.93 -13.19
N THR A 237 -29.23 -3.47 -14.43
CA THR A 237 -29.90 -4.26 -15.45
C THR A 237 -29.28 -5.66 -15.43
N PRO A 238 -30.09 -6.74 -15.56
CA PRO A 238 -29.62 -8.11 -15.32
C PRO A 238 -28.41 -8.54 -16.16
N GLU A 239 -28.06 -7.79 -17.21
CA GLU A 239 -27.00 -8.11 -18.16
C GLU A 239 -25.59 -7.64 -17.77
N VAL A 240 -25.41 -6.65 -16.87
CA VAL A 240 -24.07 -6.08 -16.61
C VAL A 240 -23.79 -5.91 -15.12
N SER A 241 -22.76 -6.60 -14.62
CA SER A 241 -22.30 -6.44 -13.23
C SER A 241 -21.70 -5.04 -13.00
N LYS A 242 -21.87 -4.49 -11.80
CA LYS A 242 -21.25 -3.19 -11.40
C LYS A 242 -19.74 -3.15 -11.64
N LEU A 243 -19.06 -4.28 -11.48
CA LEU A 243 -17.62 -4.40 -11.71
C LEU A 243 -17.27 -4.18 -13.20
N GLN A 244 -18.08 -4.75 -14.09
CA GLN A 244 -17.91 -4.67 -15.54
C GLN A 244 -18.23 -3.28 -16.09
N LEU A 245 -19.27 -2.63 -15.55
CA LEU A 245 -19.57 -1.24 -15.83
C LEU A 245 -18.43 -0.31 -15.37
N ALA A 246 -17.92 -0.49 -14.15
CA ALA A 246 -16.80 0.29 -13.63
C ALA A 246 -15.55 0.12 -14.49
N TYR A 247 -15.28 -1.08 -14.99
CA TYR A 247 -14.18 -1.35 -15.90
C TYR A 247 -14.35 -0.61 -17.24
N GLN A 248 -15.53 -0.73 -17.87
CA GLN A 248 -15.83 -0.06 -19.15
C GLN A 248 -15.75 1.47 -19.05
N LEU A 249 -16.34 2.05 -18.01
CA LEU A 249 -16.30 3.50 -17.77
C LEU A 249 -14.85 3.99 -17.54
N ASN A 250 -14.04 3.22 -16.81
CA ASN A 250 -12.63 3.57 -16.61
C ASN A 250 -11.79 3.44 -17.88
N GLN A 251 -12.02 2.42 -18.72
CA GLN A 251 -11.34 2.29 -20.01
C GLN A 251 -11.69 3.46 -20.93
N ARG A 252 -12.98 3.79 -21.02
CA ARG A 252 -13.49 4.94 -21.79
C ARG A 252 -12.89 6.27 -21.32
N ARG A 253 -12.83 6.50 -20.00
CA ARG A 253 -12.15 7.66 -19.42
C ARG A 253 -10.67 7.73 -19.86
N LYS A 254 -9.95 6.61 -19.81
CA LYS A 254 -8.53 6.56 -20.21
C LYS A 254 -8.35 6.93 -21.69
N SER A 255 -9.18 6.36 -22.58
CA SER A 255 -9.13 6.67 -24.01
C SER A 255 -9.45 8.14 -24.30
N TYR A 256 -10.49 8.69 -23.65
CA TYR A 256 -10.87 10.10 -23.83
C TYR A 256 -9.80 11.06 -23.30
N LEU A 257 -9.19 10.78 -22.14
CA LEU A 257 -8.09 11.58 -21.63
C LEU A 257 -6.84 11.48 -22.51
N ALA A 258 -6.59 10.33 -23.15
CA ALA A 258 -5.49 10.17 -24.10
C ALA A 258 -5.71 11.00 -25.38
N SER A 259 -6.94 11.00 -25.93
CA SER A 259 -7.28 11.84 -27.09
C SER A 259 -7.22 13.34 -26.73
N LEU A 260 -7.73 13.74 -25.56
CA LEU A 260 -7.60 15.11 -25.07
C LEU A 260 -6.15 15.52 -24.89
N LYS A 261 -5.32 14.66 -24.29
CA LYS A 261 -3.89 14.93 -24.13
C LYS A 261 -3.24 15.20 -25.49
N HIS A 262 -3.58 14.44 -26.53
CA HIS A 262 -3.02 14.65 -27.86
C HIS A 262 -3.50 15.98 -28.49
N SER A 263 -4.80 16.30 -28.38
CA SER A 263 -5.36 17.56 -28.87
C SER A 263 -4.83 18.79 -28.14
N TYR A 264 -4.64 18.72 -26.82
CA TYR A 264 -4.13 19.83 -26.00
C TYR A 264 -2.60 19.95 -26.01
N SER A 265 -1.85 18.87 -26.25
CA SER A 265 -0.39 18.96 -26.41
C SER A 265 -0.01 19.76 -27.66
N ASN A 266 -0.86 19.74 -28.70
CA ASN A 266 -0.70 20.58 -29.90
C ASN A 266 -1.16 22.05 -29.69
N VAL A 267 -1.82 22.34 -28.57
CA VAL A 267 -2.37 23.67 -28.23
C VAL A 267 -1.58 24.32 -27.07
N ALA A 268 -0.58 23.63 -26.49
CA ALA A 268 0.22 24.11 -25.37
C ALA A 268 1.04 25.39 -25.65
N ASP A 269 1.10 25.87 -26.91
CA ASP A 269 1.64 27.18 -27.28
C ASP A 269 0.64 28.34 -27.17
N ARG A 270 -0.64 28.08 -26.91
CA ARG A 270 -1.66 29.12 -26.81
C ARG A 270 -2.37 29.08 -25.47
N SER A 271 -2.15 30.17 -24.71
CA SER A 271 -3.12 30.86 -23.86
C SER A 271 -2.88 30.75 -22.35
N ARG A 272 -2.11 31.73 -21.86
CA ARG A 272 -2.01 32.23 -20.49
C ARG A 272 -3.28 33.00 -20.08
N GLU A 273 -4.48 32.50 -20.39
CA GLU A 273 -5.75 33.23 -20.22
C GLU A 273 -6.67 32.57 -19.19
N GLN A 274 -6.47 33.01 -17.96
CA GLN A 274 -6.96 32.47 -16.67
C GLN A 274 -8.49 32.54 -16.44
N ARG A 275 -9.32 32.80 -17.45
CA ARG A 275 -10.80 32.95 -17.28
C ARG A 275 -11.66 32.00 -18.11
N LYS A 276 -11.06 31.13 -18.95
CA LYS A 276 -11.80 30.17 -19.79
C LYS A 276 -11.93 28.75 -19.19
N SER A 277 -11.19 28.43 -18.12
CA SER A 277 -11.01 27.05 -17.66
C SER A 277 -12.25 26.39 -17.07
N VAL A 278 -13.13 27.11 -16.35
CA VAL A 278 -14.30 26.48 -15.71
C VAL A 278 -15.35 26.06 -16.75
N ASN A 279 -15.69 26.96 -17.68
CA ASN A 279 -16.63 26.66 -18.76
C ASN A 279 -16.10 25.58 -19.72
N GLU A 280 -14.79 25.55 -19.94
CA GLU A 280 -14.13 24.56 -20.79
C GLU A 280 -14.12 23.17 -20.16
N VAL A 281 -13.86 23.05 -18.85
CA VAL A 281 -13.92 21.77 -18.14
C VAL A 281 -15.34 21.19 -18.20
N ASP A 282 -16.36 22.00 -17.94
CA ASP A 282 -17.75 21.53 -17.97
C ASP A 282 -18.19 21.13 -19.38
N LEU A 283 -17.74 21.86 -20.41
CA LEU A 283 -17.97 21.51 -21.82
C LEU A 283 -17.40 20.13 -22.16
N LEU A 284 -16.12 19.87 -21.84
CA LEU A 284 -15.45 18.60 -22.12
C LEU A 284 -16.05 17.43 -21.34
N VAL A 285 -16.41 17.67 -20.07
CA VAL A 285 -17.07 16.66 -19.25
C VAL A 285 -18.46 16.33 -19.81
N ASN A 286 -19.19 17.33 -20.31
CA ASN A 286 -20.49 17.11 -20.94
C ASN A 286 -20.37 16.42 -22.31
N GLU A 287 -19.34 16.73 -23.09
CA GLU A 287 -19.01 16.01 -24.32
C GLU A 287 -18.74 14.53 -24.04
N PHE A 288 -17.96 14.21 -23.00
CA PHE A 288 -17.75 12.82 -22.59
C PHE A 288 -19.05 12.13 -22.15
N LYS A 289 -19.88 12.79 -21.34
CA LYS A 289 -21.19 12.24 -20.92
C LYS A 289 -22.06 11.93 -22.14
N HIS A 290 -22.13 12.86 -23.09
CA HIS A 290 -22.89 12.70 -24.32
C HIS A 290 -22.34 11.55 -25.18
N TRP A 291 -21.02 11.47 -25.34
CA TRP A 291 -20.37 10.37 -26.04
C TRP A 291 -20.64 9.00 -25.39
N VAL A 292 -20.60 8.91 -24.06
CA VAL A 292 -20.92 7.67 -23.34
C VAL A 292 -22.39 7.29 -23.48
N ASN A 293 -23.31 8.27 -23.41
CA ASN A 293 -24.76 8.04 -23.48
C ASN A 293 -25.22 7.69 -24.90
N ASN A 294 -24.72 8.36 -25.94
CA ASN A 294 -25.11 8.09 -27.33
C ASN A 294 -24.64 6.72 -27.84
N ILE A 295 -23.54 6.20 -27.29
CA ILE A 295 -23.10 4.84 -27.62
C ILE A 295 -24.00 3.80 -26.95
N HIS A 296 -24.63 4.11 -25.81
CA HIS A 296 -25.60 3.22 -25.19
C HIS A 296 -26.86 3.12 -26.05
N GLU A 297 -27.35 4.23 -26.61
CA GLU A 297 -28.42 4.22 -27.62
C GLU A 297 -28.04 3.45 -28.89
N TYR A 298 -26.81 3.61 -29.38
CA TYR A 298 -26.35 2.87 -30.55
C TYR A 298 -26.20 1.37 -30.30
N TYR A 299 -25.72 0.94 -29.13
CA TYR A 299 -25.57 -0.49 -28.81
C TYR A 299 -26.92 -1.16 -28.53
N VAL A 300 -27.83 -0.49 -27.81
CA VAL A 300 -29.18 -1.00 -27.52
C VAL A 300 -30.01 -1.07 -28.81
N ASN A 301 -29.94 -0.06 -29.68
CA ASN A 301 -30.61 -0.10 -30.99
C ASN A 301 -29.98 -1.12 -31.95
N TRP A 302 -28.65 -1.31 -31.91
CA TRP A 302 -27.97 -2.31 -32.73
C TRP A 302 -28.36 -3.74 -32.30
N GLN A 303 -28.37 -4.05 -31.00
CA GLN A 303 -28.83 -5.35 -30.49
C GLN A 303 -30.32 -5.60 -30.77
N HIS A 304 -31.19 -4.59 -30.70
CA HIS A 304 -32.59 -4.73 -31.12
C HIS A 304 -32.75 -4.91 -32.64
N SER A 305 -31.89 -4.29 -33.45
CA SER A 305 -31.91 -4.47 -34.91
C SER A 305 -31.49 -5.87 -35.34
N GLU A 306 -30.47 -6.47 -34.71
CA GLU A 306 -30.05 -7.86 -34.99
C GLU A 306 -31.07 -8.90 -34.51
N ALA A 307 -31.67 -8.70 -33.33
CA ALA A 307 -32.74 -9.57 -32.83
C ALA A 307 -33.99 -9.56 -33.75
N SER A 308 -34.28 -8.43 -34.40
CA SER A 308 -35.36 -8.33 -35.38
C SER A 308 -35.03 -8.92 -36.76
N ALA A 309 -33.74 -9.03 -37.09
CA ALA A 309 -33.25 -9.58 -38.35
C ALA A 309 -33.13 -11.11 -38.31
N PHE A 310 -32.93 -11.71 -37.13
CA PHE A 310 -32.88 -13.17 -36.94
C PHE A 310 -34.23 -13.80 -36.52
N GLY A 311 -35.28 -12.99 -36.38
CA GLY A 311 -36.62 -13.42 -35.97
C GLY A 311 -37.65 -13.54 -37.10
N ARG A 312 -37.24 -13.70 -38.36
CA ARG A 312 -38.15 -13.93 -39.50
C ARG A 312 -37.75 -15.12 -40.35
#